data_AF-A0A4R7F9F6-F1
#
_entry.id   AF-A0A4R7F9F6-F1
#
_cell.length_a   1.000
_cell.length_b   1.000
_cell.length_c   1.000
_cell.angle_alpha   90.00
_cell.angle_beta   90.00
_cell.angle_gamma   90.00
#
_symmetry.space_group_name_H-M   'P 1'
#
loop_
_entity.id
_entity.type
_entity.pdbx_description
1 polymer ?
#
loop_
_entity_poly.entity_id
_entity_poly.type
_entity_poly.pdbx_seq_one_letter_code
_entity_poly.pdbx_strand_id
1 'polypeptide(L)' 'MAARFVRIVKFCAETGYSDRAVETKIHRGVWIEGKEYVRAPDNNILIDMEGYNQWAAKQRQEVLDREATA' A
#
# COMPACT_ATOMS: atom_id res chain seq x y z
N MET A 1 -8.72 2.94 -18.13
CA MET A 1 -9.15 2.98 -16.72
C MET A 1 -8.31 1.97 -15.94
N ALA A 2 -7.55 2.42 -14.94
CA ALA A 2 -6.86 1.51 -14.02
C ALA A 2 -7.85 1.05 -12.94
N ALA A 3 -7.77 -0.21 -12.53
CA ALA A 3 -8.58 -0.72 -11.44
C ALA A 3 -8.06 -0.17 -10.12
N ARG A 4 -8.95 0.41 -9.30
CA ARG A 4 -8.60 0.94 -7.98
C ARG A 4 -8.15 -0.17 -7.02
N PHE A 5 -8.91 -1.27 -6.99
CA PHE A 5 -8.62 -2.43 -6.16
C PHE A 5 -7.98 -3.53 -7.00
N VAL A 6 -6.79 -3.97 -6.60
CA VAL A 6 -6.03 -4.99 -7.31
C VAL A 6 -5.55 -6.10 -6.37
N ARG A 7 -5.42 -7.32 -6.89
CA ARG A 7 -4.81 -8.42 -6.13
C ARG A 7 -3.32 -8.17 -5.94
N ILE A 8 -2.75 -8.78 -4.89
CA ILE A 8 -1.32 -8.66 -4.54
C ILE A 8 -0.43 -8.93 -5.76
N VAL A 9 -0.72 -9.97 -6.55
CA VAL A 9 0.07 -10.30 -7.77
C VAL A 9 0.16 -9.12 -8.75
N LYS A 10 -0.96 -8.46 -9.03
CA LYS A 10 -1.00 -7.32 -9.95
C LYS A 10 -0.34 -6.09 -9.32
N PHE A 11 -0.59 -5.84 -8.04
CA PHE A 11 0.07 -4.77 -7.29
C PHE A 11 1.60 -4.89 -7.35
N CYS A 12 2.12 -6.09 -7.09
CA CYS A 12 3.54 -6.40 -7.16
C CYS A 12 4.11 -6.18 -8.57
N ALA A 13 3.37 -6.57 -9.62
CA ALA A 13 3.78 -6.34 -11.00
C ALA A 13 3.84 -4.85 -11.38
N GLU A 14 2.95 -4.01 -10.84
CA GLU A 14 2.91 -2.58 -11.15
C GLU A 14 3.90 -1.75 -10.31
N THR A 15 4.14 -2.14 -9.06
CA THR A 15 4.96 -1.36 -8.10
C THR A 15 6.37 -1.90 -7.88
N GLY A 16 6.64 -3.15 -8.29
CA GLY A 16 7.89 -3.84 -8.01
C GLY A 16 8.02 -4.37 -6.58
N TYR A 17 6.96 -4.29 -5.76
CA TYR A 17 6.93 -4.91 -4.43
C TYR A 17 6.95 -6.44 -4.54
N SER A 18 7.49 -7.11 -3.52
CA SER A 18 7.26 -8.54 -3.34
C SER A 18 5.97 -8.80 -2.58
N ASP A 19 5.35 -9.95 -2.86
CA ASP A 19 4.26 -10.52 -2.10
C ASP A 19 4.55 -10.52 -0.59
N ARG A 20 5.74 -10.98 -0.19
CA ARG A 20 6.19 -11.02 1.20
C ARG A 20 6.27 -9.63 1.84
N ALA A 21 6.68 -8.61 1.08
CA ALA A 21 6.74 -7.24 1.58
C ALA A 21 5.33 -6.70 1.88
N VAL A 22 4.37 -6.96 0.98
CA VAL A 22 2.97 -6.59 1.15
C VAL A 22 2.37 -7.29 2.38
N GLU A 23 2.54 -8.62 2.49
CA GLU A 23 2.05 -9.39 3.63
C GLU A 23 2.67 -8.89 4.95
N THR A 24 3.97 -8.59 4.95
CA THR A 24 4.66 -8.06 6.12
C THR A 24 4.11 -6.69 6.54
N LYS A 25 3.80 -5.81 5.59
CA LYS A 25 3.19 -4.49 5.88
C LYS A 25 1.80 -4.63 6.50
N ILE A 26 1.00 -5.56 6.00
CA ILE A 26 -0.32 -5.89 6.54
C ILE A 26 -0.19 -6.50 7.95
N HIS A 27 0.68 -7.51 8.11
CA HIS A 27 0.86 -8.21 9.38
C HIS A 27 1.40 -7.31 10.49
N ARG A 28 2.34 -6.40 10.17
CA ARG A 28 2.87 -5.42 11.12
C ARG A 28 1.92 -4.26 11.43
N GLY A 29 0.75 -4.21 10.79
CA GLY A 29 -0.21 -3.11 10.94
C GLY A 29 0.28 -1.79 10.35
N VAL A 30 1.27 -1.82 9.45
CA VAL A 30 1.73 -0.62 8.73
C VAL A 30 0.70 -0.21 7.69
N TRP A 31 0.07 -1.21 7.05
CA TRP A 31 -1.10 -1.01 6.19
C TRP A 31 -2.35 -1.36 6.98
N ILE A 32 -3.35 -0.49 6.90
CA ILE A 32 -4.59 -0.55 7.66
C ILE A 32 -5.71 -1.01 6.74
N GLU A 33 -6.53 -1.94 7.25
CA GLU A 33 -7.72 -2.41 6.54
C GLU A 33 -8.72 -1.26 6.35
N GLY A 34 -9.24 -1.10 5.14
CA GLY A 34 -10.09 0.03 4.74
C GLY A 34 -9.33 1.28 4.31
N LYS A 35 -7.99 1.31 4.40
CA LYS A 35 -7.15 2.41 3.90
C LYS A 35 -6.25 1.97 2.77
N GLU A 36 -5.22 1.16 3.06
CA GLU A 36 -4.26 0.71 2.06
C GLU A 36 -4.66 -0.65 1.44
N TYR A 37 -5.46 -1.45 2.15
CA TYR A 37 -5.99 -2.71 1.64
C TYR A 37 -7.41 -2.98 2.16
N VAL A 38 -8.14 -3.86 1.49
CA VAL A 38 -9.47 -4.34 1.90
C VAL A 38 -9.55 -5.86 1.79
N ARG A 39 -10.36 -6.49 2.65
CA ARG A 39 -10.79 -7.87 2.45
C ARG A 39 -12.10 -7.89 1.68
N ALA A 40 -12.08 -8.55 0.52
CA ALA A 40 -13.27 -8.79 -0.26
C ALA A 40 -14.19 -9.83 0.43
N PRO A 41 -15.48 -9.91 0.05
CA PRO A 41 -16.45 -10.82 0.68
C PRO A 41 -16.05 -12.31 0.59
N ASP A 42 -15.21 -12.67 -0.37
CA ASP A 42 -14.60 -13.98 -0.59
C ASP A 42 -13.29 -14.20 0.19
N ASN A 43 -13.03 -13.35 1.19
CA ASN A 43 -11.84 -13.35 2.05
C ASN A 43 -10.51 -13.08 1.32
N ASN A 44 -10.60 -12.55 0.10
CA ASN A 44 -9.43 -12.20 -0.71
C ASN A 44 -8.90 -10.81 -0.35
N ILE A 45 -7.59 -10.68 -0.19
CA ILE A 45 -6.93 -9.39 -0.02
C ILE A 45 -6.88 -8.66 -1.37
N LEU A 46 -7.36 -7.41 -1.35
CA LEU A 46 -7.23 -6.45 -2.43
C LEU A 46 -6.48 -5.22 -1.91
N ILE A 47 -5.53 -4.72 -2.68
CA ILE A 47 -4.79 -3.51 -2.40
C ILE A 47 -5.52 -2.33 -3.05
N ASP A 48 -5.75 -1.26 -2.30
CA ASP A 48 -6.27 0.00 -2.83
C ASP A 48 -5.07 0.81 -3.35
N MET A 49 -4.95 0.93 -4.68
CA MET A 49 -3.87 1.69 -5.31
C MET A 49 -3.86 3.16 -4.88
N GLU A 50 -5.04 3.73 -4.63
CA GLU A 50 -5.15 5.13 -4.18
C GLU A 50 -4.67 5.26 -2.73
N GLY A 51 -5.10 4.35 -1.86
CA GLY A 51 -4.65 4.30 -0.46
C GLY A 51 -3.14 4.11 -0.34
N TYR A 52 -2.58 3.18 -1.13
CA TYR A 52 -1.13 2.99 -1.24
C TYR A 52 -0.43 4.27 -1.70
N ASN A 53 -0.91 4.95 -2.74
CA ASN A 53 -0.28 6.16 -3.26
C ASN A 53 -0.27 7.29 -2.22
N GLN A 54 -1.36 7.46 -1.47
CA GLN A 54 -1.42 8.42 -0.37
C GLN A 54 -0.44 8.06 0.75
N TRP A 55 -0.35 6.78 1.13
CA TRP A 55 0.61 6.30 2.12
C TRP A 55 2.07 6.53 1.67
N ALA A 56 2.39 6.20 0.43
CA ALA A 56 3.72 6.40 -0.14
C ALA A 56 4.10 7.89 -0.25
N ALA A 57 3.14 8.75 -0.61
CA ALA A 57 3.36 10.19 -0.69
C ALA A 57 3.63 10.81 0.69
N LYS A 58 2.98 10.33 1.76
CA LYS A 58 3.26 10.79 3.13
C LYS A 58 4.69 10.53 3.55
N GLN A 59 5.25 9.36 3.21
CA GLN A 59 6.66 9.05 3.48
C GLN A 59 7.61 10.05 2.82
N ARG A 60 7.28 10.52 1.60
CA ARG A 60 8.07 11.55 0.91
C ARG A 60 8.04 12.87 1.67
N GLN A 61 6.87 13.29 2.15
CA GLN A 61 6.73 14.54 2.90
C GLN A 61 7.48 14.46 4.25
N GLU A 62 7.37 13.35 4.97
CA GLU A 62 8.09 13.14 6.24
C GLU A 62 9.62 13.18 6.07
N VAL A 63 10.14 12.63 4.97
CA VAL A 63 11.58 12.72 4.65
C VAL A 63 11.99 14.15 4.34
N LEU A 64 11.25 14.86 3.50
CA LEU A 64 11.52 16.26 3.17
C LEU A 64 11.48 17.17 4.41
N ASP A 65 10.50 16.98 5.29
CA ASP A 65 10.36 17.75 6.52
C ASP A 65 11.52 17.48 7.49
N ARG A 66 12.01 16.23 7.54
CA ARG A 66 13.17 15.84 8.35
C ARG A 66 14.47 16.44 7.83
N GLU A 67 14.65 16.51 6.52
CA GLU A 67 15.82 17.13 5.89
C GLU A 67 15.82 18.65 6.02
N ALA A 68 14.64 19.30 5.99
CA ALA A 68 14.53 20.76 6.18
C ALA A 68 14.78 21.21 7.62
N THR A 69 14.72 20.30 8.59
CA THR A 69 14.95 20.57 10.03
C THR A 69 16.38 20.22 10.47
N ALA A 70 17.21 19.66 9.58
CA ALA A 70 18.60 19.26 9.84
C ALA A 70 19.61 20.27 9.26
#